data_AF-A0A167UEQ2-F1
#
_entry.id   AF-A0A167UEQ2-F1
#
_cell.length_a   1.000
_cell.length_b   1.000
_cell.length_c   1.000
_cell.angle_alpha   90.00
_cell.angle_beta   90.00
_cell.angle_gamma   90.00
#
_symmetry.space_group_name_H-M   'P 1'
#
loop_
_entity.id
_entity.type
_entity.pdbx_description
1 polymer ?
#
loop_
_entity_poly.entity_id
_entity_poly.type
_entity_poly.pdbx_seq_one_letter_code
_entity_poly.pdbx_strand_id
1 'polypeptide(L)' 'MDRYEAVLAPWTKDRGIDWEVQLTEDDRNLWNENGMNPPLPGTDDEELWRIQNKAVLYGSYKL' A
#
# COMPACT_ATOMS: atom_id res chain seq x y z
N MET A 1 -10.54 1.90 -13.69
CA MET A 1 -9.72 0.72 -14.02
C MET A 1 -8.49 1.10 -14.87
N ASP A 2 -8.60 2.05 -15.80
CA ASP A 2 -7.57 2.44 -16.78
C ASP A 2 -6.15 2.72 -16.23
N ARG A 3 -6.03 3.28 -15.02
CA ARG A 3 -4.71 3.63 -14.46
C ARG A 3 -3.87 2.42 -14.11
N TYR A 4 -4.43 1.40 -13.45
CA TYR A 4 -3.65 0.19 -13.14
C TYR A 4 -3.48 -0.67 -14.41
N GLU A 5 -4.51 -0.71 -15.26
CA GLU A 5 -4.49 -1.38 -16.56
C GLU A 5 -3.29 -0.96 -17.41
N ALA A 6 -3.06 0.35 -17.55
CA ALA A 6 -1.95 0.88 -18.33
C ALA A 6 -0.57 0.45 -17.79
N VAL A 7 -0.47 0.20 -16.48
CA VAL A 7 0.77 -0.27 -15.84
C VAL A 7 0.98 -1.77 -16.06
N LEU A 8 -0.10 -2.57 -16.03
CA LEU A 8 -0.03 -4.02 -16.19
C LEU A 8 0.08 -4.45 -17.65
N ALA A 9 -0.54 -3.73 -18.57
CA ALA A 9 -0.64 -4.11 -19.99
C ALA A 9 0.69 -4.53 -20.65
N PRO A 10 1.82 -3.80 -20.47
CA PRO A 10 3.10 -4.16 -21.09
C PRO A 10 3.68 -5.51 -20.60
N TRP A 11 3.13 -6.03 -19.49
CA TRP A 11 3.54 -7.26 -18.85
C TRP A 11 2.50 -8.39 -18.98
N THR A 12 1.27 -8.07 -19.41
CA THR A 12 0.15 -9.02 -19.55
C THR A 12 -0.43 -9.05 -20.98
N LYS A 13 -1.51 -8.33 -21.25
CA LYS A 13 -2.29 -8.42 -22.50
C LYS A 13 -1.47 -8.04 -23.74
N ASP A 14 -0.51 -7.12 -23.62
CA ASP A 14 0.37 -6.75 -24.75
C ASP A 14 1.35 -7.89 -25.12
N ARG A 15 1.44 -8.93 -24.28
CA ARG A 15 2.19 -10.16 -24.52
C ARG A 15 1.29 -11.35 -24.88
N GLY A 16 0.00 -11.12 -25.08
CA GLY A 16 -0.97 -12.17 -25.39
C GLY A 16 -1.33 -13.06 -24.20
N ILE A 17 -1.13 -12.59 -22.96
CA ILE A 17 -1.51 -13.31 -21.74
C ILE A 17 -2.96 -12.98 -21.39
N ASP A 18 -3.81 -14.01 -21.28
CA ASP A 18 -5.16 -13.88 -20.71
C ASP A 18 -5.07 -13.53 -19.23
N TRP A 19 -5.89 -12.60 -18.77
CA TRP A 19 -5.65 -11.98 -17.46
C TRP A 19 -6.92 -11.46 -16.79
N GLU A 20 -6.86 -11.35 -15.47
CA GLU A 20 -7.94 -10.90 -14.60
C GLU A 20 -7.37 -10.10 -13.43
N VAL A 21 -8.11 -9.10 -12.93
CA VAL A 21 -7.77 -8.33 -11.72
C VAL A 21 -9.01 -8.18 -10.86
N GLN A 22 -8.84 -8.41 -9.55
CA GLN A 22 -9.82 -8.12 -8.52
C GLN A 22 -9.28 -7.03 -7.58
N LEU A 23 -10.17 -6.13 -7.16
CA LEU A 23 -9.92 -5.15 -6.11
C LEU A 23 -10.93 -5.38 -4.99
N THR A 24 -10.46 -5.45 -3.76
CA THR A 24 -11.29 -5.55 -2.55
C THR A 24 -10.89 -4.46 -1.58
N GLU A 25 -11.87 -4.00 -0.79
CA GLU A 25 -11.64 -3.09 0.31
C GLU A 25 -11.66 -3.91 1.61
N ASP A 26 -10.56 -3.86 2.37
CA ASP A 26 -10.40 -4.57 3.62
C ASP A 26 -10.34 -3.59 4.81
N ASP A 27 -10.68 -4.07 6.02
CA ASP A 27 -10.63 -3.23 7.23
C ASP A 27 -9.19 -2.88 7.60
N ARG A 28 -8.88 -1.59 7.49
CA ARG A 28 -7.59 -1.00 7.83
C ARG A 28 -7.16 -1.26 9.28
N ASN A 29 -8.09 -1.40 10.22
CA ASN A 29 -7.76 -1.62 11.63
C ASN A 29 -7.17 -3.01 11.90
N LEU A 30 -7.34 -3.94 10.95
CA LEU A 30 -6.79 -5.29 11.03
C LEU A 30 -5.40 -5.42 10.37
N TRP A 31 -4.94 -4.38 9.68
CA TRP A 31 -3.64 -4.36 9.03
C TRP A 31 -2.52 -3.98 10.00
N ASN A 32 -1.41 -4.71 9.92
CA ASN A 32 -0.19 -4.41 10.67
C ASN A 32 1.04 -4.55 9.78
N GLU A 33 2.01 -3.65 9.96
CA GLU A 33 3.36 -3.71 9.40
C GLU A 33 4.38 -3.70 10.52
N ASN A 34 5.25 -4.72 10.57
CA ASN A 34 6.21 -4.92 11.66
C ASN A 34 5.59 -4.84 13.07
N GLY A 35 4.35 -5.32 13.22
CA GLY A 35 3.62 -5.34 14.50
C GLY A 35 2.96 -4.03 14.89
N MET A 36 2.93 -3.03 14.01
CA MET A 36 2.24 -1.75 14.22
C MET A 36 1.12 -1.58 13.21
N ASN A 37 -0.01 -1.00 13.62
CA ASN A 37 -0.92 -0.44 12.63
C ASN A 37 -0.20 0.72 11.93
N PRO A 38 -0.28 0.88 10.60
CA PRO A 38 0.40 1.99 9.95
C PRO A 38 -0.26 3.34 10.29
N PRO A 39 0.48 4.47 10.26
CA PRO A 39 -0.08 5.81 10.47
C PRO A 39 -1.22 6.13 9.51
N LEU A 40 -2.17 6.97 9.94
CA LEU A 40 -3.28 7.39 9.06
C LEU A 40 -2.76 8.22 7.87
N PRO A 41 -3.43 8.15 6.70
CA PRO A 41 -3.05 8.96 5.55
C PRO A 41 -3.06 10.46 5.85
N GLY A 42 -2.07 11.18 5.32
CA GLY A 42 -1.91 12.63 5.46
C GLY A 42 -1.39 13.10 6.81
N THR A 43 -0.91 12.19 7.67
CA THR A 43 -0.33 12.55 8.97
C THR A 43 1.19 12.74 8.88
N ASP A 44 1.76 13.52 9.80
CA ASP A 44 3.22 13.69 9.92
C ASP A 44 3.94 12.36 10.16
N ASP A 45 3.28 11.42 10.83
CA ASP A 45 3.83 10.08 11.06
C ASP A 45 3.83 9.22 9.76
N GLU A 46 2.85 9.39 8.87
CA GLU A 46 2.90 8.78 7.52
C GLU A 46 4.05 9.37 6.70
N GLU A 47 4.22 10.71 6.75
CA GLU A 47 5.31 11.39 6.05
C GLU A 47 6.68 10.91 6.56
N LEU A 48 6.82 10.69 7.87
CA LEU A 48 8.00 10.09 8.47
C LEU A 48 8.29 8.69 7.90
N TRP A 49 7.27 7.82 7.84
CA TRP A 49 7.39 6.49 7.26
C TRP A 49 7.78 6.54 5.79
N ARG A 50 7.18 7.47 5.03
CA ARG A 50 7.45 7.67 3.60
C ARG A 50 8.88 8.12 3.34
N ILE A 51 9.38 9.11 4.08
CA ILE A 51 10.77 9.62 3.93
C ILE A 51 11.79 8.54 4.31
N GLN A 52 11.54 7.79 5.38
CA GLN A 52 12.45 6.72 5.83
C GLN A 52 12.29 5.43 5.03
N ASN A 53 11.23 5.31 4.24
CA ASN A 53 10.84 4.10 3.52
C ASN A 53 10.81 2.87 4.43
N LYS A 54 10.26 3.03 5.64
CA LYS A 54 10.24 1.98 6.68
C LYS A 54 9.15 2.24 7.71
N ALA A 55 8.55 1.16 8.21
CA ALA A 55 7.74 1.17 9.42
C ALA A 55 8.61 1.50 10.65
N VAL A 56 8.51 2.73 11.14
CA VAL A 56 9.26 3.25 12.29
C VAL A 56 8.33 3.60 13.46
N LEU A 57 8.84 3.56 14.69
CA LEU A 57 8.03 3.83 15.88
C LEU A 57 7.43 5.24 15.81
N TYR A 58 6.13 5.35 16.05
CA TYR A 58 5.35 6.59 15.99
C TYR A 58 4.22 6.58 17.04
N GLY A 59 3.62 7.74 17.32
CA GLY A 59 2.52 7.83 18.29
C GLY A 59 2.77 7.06 19.60
N SER A 60 1.83 6.18 19.95
CA SER A 60 1.89 5.32 21.15
C SER A 60 2.96 4.21 21.09
N TYR A 61 3.61 3.99 19.95
CA TYR A 61 4.70 3.01 19.81
C TYR A 61 6.07 3.59 20.18
N LYS A 62 6.19 4.91 20.37
CA LYS A 62 7.37 5.58 20.96
C LYS A 62 7.26 5.45 22.48
N LEU A 63 7.91 4.44 23.07
CA LEU A 63 8.08 4.33 24.53
C LEU A 63 8.85 5.53 25.10
#